data_AF-A0A7C6ITT4-F1
#
_entry.id   AF-A0A7C6ITT4-F1
#
_cell.length_a   1.000
_cell.length_b   1.000
_cell.length_c   1.000
_cell.angle_alpha   90.00
_cell.angle_beta   90.00
_cell.angle_gamma   90.00
#
_symmetry.space_group_name_H-M   'P 1'
#
loop_
_entity.id
_entity.type
_entity.pdbx_description
1 polymer ?
#
loop_
_entity_poly.entity_id
_entity_poly.type
_entity_poly.pdbx_seq_one_letter_code
_entity_poly.pdbx_strand_id
1 'polypeptide(L)'
;TQVMLEAGLELSLPIETKKIYGKEVHFVAGDSLVACFDEDVDEKLVKEIAKTKPLKVVFRDNSFKSCPDRINLEEIFKAISPSTEIKVL
;
A
#
# COMPACT_ATOMS: atom_id res chain seq x y z
N THR A 1 -9.65 13.87 -11.42
CA THR A 1 -8.25 13.42 -11.30
C THR A 1 -7.65 14.05 -10.07
N GLN A 2 -7.68 13.42 -8.87
CA GLN A 2 -6.87 13.85 -7.70
C GLN A 2 -7.07 12.94 -6.45
N VAL A 3 -6.71 11.65 -6.56
CA VAL A 3 -6.69 10.71 -5.42
C VAL A 3 -5.56 11.04 -4.42
N MET A 4 -4.50 11.69 -4.91
CA MET A 4 -3.33 12.04 -4.09
C MET A 4 -3.62 13.16 -3.09
N LEU A 5 -4.54 14.08 -3.40
CA LEU A 5 -4.91 15.18 -2.47
C LEU A 5 -5.91 14.75 -1.39
N GLU A 6 -6.84 13.83 -1.67
CA GLU A 6 -7.80 13.35 -0.67
C GLU A 6 -7.15 12.50 0.43
N ALA A 7 -5.99 11.89 0.16
CA ALA A 7 -5.23 11.13 1.15
C ALA A 7 -4.52 12.00 2.21
N GLY A 8 -4.57 13.34 2.11
CA GLY A 8 -3.89 14.26 3.03
C GLY A 8 -2.37 14.32 2.85
N LEU A 9 -1.88 13.78 1.72
CA LEU A 9 -0.49 13.85 1.32
C LEU A 9 -0.34 15.08 0.44
N GLU A 10 0.02 16.21 1.06
CA GLU A 10 0.63 17.29 0.31
C GLU A 10 1.77 16.69 -0.52
N LEU A 11 1.76 16.93 -1.83
CA LEU A 11 2.85 16.68 -2.78
C LEU A 11 4.21 17.32 -2.38
N SER A 12 4.28 17.92 -1.18
CA SER A 12 5.44 18.51 -0.52
C SER A 12 6.39 17.49 0.10
N LEU A 13 5.93 16.27 0.42
CA LEU A 13 6.79 15.21 0.95
C LEU A 13 7.44 14.42 -0.20
N PRO A 14 8.69 13.92 -0.04
CA PRO A 14 9.31 13.09 -1.07
C PRO A 14 8.50 11.80 -1.23
N ILE A 15 7.91 11.64 -2.42
CA ILE A 15 7.20 10.43 -2.84
C ILE A 15 8.09 9.73 -3.87
N GLU A 16 8.51 8.52 -3.57
CA GLU A 16 9.28 7.68 -4.46
C GLU A 16 8.38 6.58 -5.02
N THR A 17 8.17 6.55 -6.32
CA THR A 17 7.37 5.51 -6.96
C THR A 17 8.29 4.41 -7.48
N LYS A 18 8.07 3.18 -7.02
CA LYS A 18 8.79 1.98 -7.46
C LYS A 18 7.85 0.99 -8.09
N LYS A 19 8.27 0.43 -9.22
CA LYS A 19 7.63 -0.75 -9.80
C LYS A 19 8.20 -2.00 -9.15
N ILE A 20 7.37 -2.70 -8.37
CA ILE A 20 7.71 -3.96 -7.72
C ILE A 20 6.82 -5.03 -8.34
N TYR A 21 7.40 -6.10 -8.90
CA TYR A 21 6.66 -7.15 -9.61
C TYR A 21 5.72 -6.64 -10.73
N GLY A 22 6.06 -5.50 -11.35
CA GLY A 22 5.21 -4.87 -12.37
C GLY A 22 4.07 -4.01 -11.82
N LYS A 23 3.97 -3.89 -10.49
CA LYS A 23 2.97 -3.09 -9.77
C LYS A 23 3.55 -1.78 -9.26
N GLU A 24 2.79 -0.69 -9.37
CA GLU A 24 3.22 0.64 -8.92
C GLU A 24 2.99 0.84 -7.41
N VAL A 25 4.09 0.98 -6.68
CA VAL A 25 4.15 1.20 -5.24
C VAL A 25 4.81 2.54 -4.95
N HIS A 26 4.13 3.41 -4.21
CA HIS A 26 4.57 4.75 -3.86
C HIS A 26 4.99 4.78 -2.41
N PHE A 27 6.24 5.11 -2.14
CA PHE A 27 6.80 5.28 -0.81
C PHE A 27 6.82 6.76 -0.48
N VAL A 28 6.16 7.16 0.59
CA VAL A 28 6.06 8.54 1.05
C VAL A 28 6.84 8.68 2.35
N ALA A 29 7.62 9.75 2.46
CA ALA A 29 8.41 10.08 3.64
C ALA A 29 9.34 8.92 4.05
N GLY A 30 10.13 8.43 3.08
CA GLY A 30 11.19 7.43 3.28
C GLY A 30 10.70 5.98 3.31
N ASP A 31 9.54 5.71 3.91
CA ASP A 31 8.92 4.38 4.12
C ASP A 31 7.74 4.46 5.11
N SER A 32 7.50 5.65 5.69
CA SER A 32 6.42 5.87 6.64
C SER A 32 5.03 5.57 6.08
N LEU A 33 4.79 5.88 4.80
CA LEU A 33 3.54 5.55 4.15
C LEU A 33 3.80 4.92 2.78
N VAL A 34 3.20 3.76 2.53
CA VAL A 34 3.31 3.05 1.26
C VAL A 34 1.94 3.02 0.59
N ALA A 35 1.78 3.62 -0.59
CA ALA A 35 0.54 3.60 -1.34
C ALA A 35 0.67 2.71 -2.59
N CYS A 36 -0.22 1.74 -2.76
CA CYS A 36 -0.29 0.91 -3.96
C CYS A 36 -1.60 1.22 -4.70
N PHE A 37 -1.49 1.76 -5.92
CA PHE A 37 -2.64 2.14 -6.75
C PHE A 37 -2.90 1.18 -7.91
N ASP A 38 -2.07 0.13 -8.05
CA ASP A 38 -2.24 -0.89 -9.06
C ASP A 38 -3.47 -1.76 -8.77
N GLU A 39 -4.14 -2.22 -9.82
CA GLU A 39 -5.21 -3.22 -9.75
C GLU A 39 -4.60 -4.62 -9.71
N ASP A 40 -5.17 -5.58 -8.97
CA ASP A 40 -4.57 -6.92 -8.75
C ASP A 40 -3.31 -6.86 -7.84
N VAL A 41 -3.51 -6.63 -6.53
CA VAL A 41 -2.43 -6.67 -5.53
C VAL A 41 -2.12 -8.14 -5.18
N ASP A 42 -1.01 -8.67 -5.72
CA ASP A 42 -0.54 -10.04 -5.44
C ASP A 42 0.00 -10.23 -4.02
N GLU A 43 -0.13 -11.45 -3.48
CA GLU A 43 0.45 -11.85 -2.19
C GLU A 43 1.94 -11.55 -2.09
N LYS A 44 2.69 -11.66 -3.20
CA LYS A 44 4.14 -11.41 -3.24
C LYS A 44 4.45 -9.94 -2.98
N LEU A 45 3.66 -9.04 -3.56
CA LEU A 45 3.79 -7.61 -3.36
C LEU A 45 3.49 -7.26 -1.91
N VAL A 46 2.38 -7.77 -1.36
CA VAL A 46 2.01 -7.56 0.03
C VAL A 46 3.10 -8.05 0.96
N LYS A 47 3.67 -9.23 0.71
CA LYS A 47 4.72 -9.81 1.53
C LYS A 47 5.99 -8.96 1.53
N GLU A 48 6.37 -8.39 0.39
CA GLU A 48 7.52 -7.47 0.31
C GLU A 48 7.24 -6.13 1.02
N ILE A 49 6.05 -5.56 0.85
CA ILE A 49 5.66 -4.34 1.57
C ILE A 49 5.60 -4.60 3.08
N ALA A 50 4.98 -5.71 3.49
CA ALA A 50 4.89 -6.09 4.89
C ALA A 50 6.28 -6.37 5.51
N LYS A 51 7.23 -6.93 4.76
CA LYS A 51 8.65 -7.04 5.19
C LYS A 51 9.33 -5.70 5.39
N THR A 52 8.94 -4.68 4.61
CA THR A 52 9.42 -3.30 4.77
C THR A 52 8.88 -2.67 6.06
N LYS A 53 7.87 -3.28 6.69
CA LYS A 53 7.23 -2.83 7.93
C LYS A 53 6.87 -1.33 7.92
N PRO A 54 6.17 -0.83 6.89
CA PRO A 54 5.79 0.57 6.85
C PRO A 54 4.84 0.87 8.00
N LEU A 55 4.83 2.12 8.47
CA LEU A 55 3.89 2.57 9.50
C LEU A 55 2.46 2.55 8.96
N LYS A 56 2.29 2.92 7.70
CA LYS A 56 1.00 3.04 7.05
C LYS A 56 1.04 2.50 5.63
N VAL A 57 0.02 1.76 5.22
CA VAL A 57 -0.14 1.34 3.83
C VAL A 57 -1.50 1.79 3.31
N VAL A 58 -1.53 2.31 2.10
CA VAL A 58 -2.73 2.83 1.44
C VAL A 58 -2.96 2.03 0.16
N PHE A 59 -4.17 1.56 -0.03
CA PHE A 59 -4.60 0.88 -1.24
C PHE A 59 -5.82 1.60 -1.82
N ARG A 60 -6.00 1.54 -3.13
CA ARG A 60 -7.24 2.04 -3.76
C ARG A 60 -8.36 1.00 -3.57
N ASP A 61 -9.60 1.43 -3.38
CA ASP A 61 -10.78 0.55 -3.24
C ASP A 61 -10.93 -0.30 -4.50
N ASN A 62 -10.67 0.31 -5.66
CA ASN A 62 -10.65 -0.35 -6.96
C ASN A 62 -9.39 -1.22 -7.21
N SER A 63 -8.42 -1.26 -6.29
CA SER A 63 -7.27 -2.17 -6.36
C SER A 63 -7.62 -3.58 -5.89
N PHE A 64 -8.69 -3.74 -5.09
CA PHE A 64 -9.18 -5.03 -4.63
C PHE A 64 -10.37 -5.47 -5.45
N LYS A 65 -10.21 -6.58 -6.18
CA LYS A 65 -11.33 -7.16 -6.95
C LYS A 65 -12.38 -7.79 -6.04
N SER A 66 -12.03 -8.20 -4.80
CA SER A 66 -12.98 -8.84 -3.91
C SER A 66 -12.51 -8.95 -2.44
N CYS A 67 -13.46 -9.23 -1.53
CA CYS A 67 -13.22 -9.51 -0.11
C CYS A 67 -12.06 -10.49 0.20
N PRO A 68 -11.83 -11.58 -0.56
CA PRO A 68 -10.67 -12.46 -0.37
C PRO A 68 -9.31 -11.77 -0.48
N ASP A 69 -9.13 -10.80 -1.38
CA ASP A 69 -7.86 -10.08 -1.50
C ASP A 69 -7.57 -9.27 -0.22
N ARG A 70 -8.61 -8.62 0.34
CA ARG A 70 -8.54 -7.88 1.61
C ARG A 70 -8.21 -8.76 2.82
N ILE A 71 -8.73 -9.99 2.85
CA ILE A 71 -8.39 -10.93 3.94
C ILE A 71 -6.94 -11.35 3.81
N ASN A 72 -6.50 -11.70 2.59
CA ASN A 72 -5.14 -12.19 2.35
C ASN A 72 -4.08 -11.14 2.71
N LEU A 73 -4.32 -9.87 2.40
CA LEU A 73 -3.38 -8.80 2.75
C LEU A 73 -3.34 -8.48 4.24
N GLU A 74 -4.50 -8.40 4.91
CA GLU A 74 -4.56 -8.16 6.34
C GLU A 74 -3.88 -9.30 7.09
N GLU A 75 -4.08 -10.56 6.68
CA GLU A 75 -3.38 -11.70 7.27
C GLU A 75 -1.86 -11.63 7.12
N ILE A 76 -1.34 -11.30 5.93
CA ILE A 76 0.11 -11.18 5.70
C ILE A 76 0.70 -10.04 6.55
N PHE A 77 0.05 -8.88 6.57
CA PHE A 77 0.47 -7.77 7.42
C PHE A 77 0.39 -8.18 8.88
N LYS A 78 -0.67 -8.82 9.34
CA LYS A 78 -0.82 -9.26 10.73
C LYS A 78 0.23 -10.32 11.12
N ALA A 79 0.66 -11.15 10.17
CA ALA A 79 1.71 -12.15 10.38
C ALA A 79 3.13 -11.56 10.45
N ILE A 80 3.42 -10.52 9.66
CA ILE A 80 4.78 -9.93 9.56
C ILE A 80 4.93 -8.67 10.41
N SER A 81 3.90 -7.82 10.44
CA SER A 81 3.82 -6.51 11.10
C SER A 81 2.38 -6.13 11.44
N PRO A 82 1.81 -6.71 12.52
CA PRO A 82 0.45 -6.38 12.97
C PRO A 82 0.31 -4.91 13.44
N SER A 83 1.42 -4.20 13.53
CA SER A 83 1.48 -2.78 13.88
C SER A 83 1.30 -1.84 12.68
N THR A 84 1.34 -2.35 11.44
CA THR A 84 1.13 -1.53 10.25
C THR A 84 -0.34 -1.20 10.06
N GLU A 85 -0.65 0.07 9.83
CA GLU A 85 -2.02 0.51 9.60
C GLU A 85 -2.39 0.45 8.11
N ILE A 86 -3.39 -0.36 7.78
CA ILE A 86 -3.88 -0.55 6.41
C ILE A 86 -5.06 0.38 6.17
N LYS A 87 -4.97 1.20 5.13
CA LYS A 87 -6.03 2.13 4.72
C LYS A 87 -6.45 1.81 3.30
N VAL A 88 -7.74 1.75 3.05
CA VAL A 88 -8.29 1.55 1.71
C VAL A 88 -9.16 2.77 1.38
N LEU A 89 -8.96 3.35 0.19
CA LEU A 89 -9.59 4.60 -0.28
C LEU A 89 -10.41 4.40 -1.55
#